data_AF-A0A1J5QB27-F1
#
_entry.id   AF-A0A1J5QB27-F1
#
_cell.length_a   1.000
_cell.length_b   1.000
_cell.length_c   1.000
_cell.angle_alpha   90.00
_cell.angle_beta   90.00
_cell.angle_gamma   90.00
#
_symmetry.space_group_name_H-M   'P 1'
#
loop_
_entity.id
_entity.type
_entity.pdbx_description
1 polymer ?
#
loop_
_entity_poly.entity_id
_entity_poly.type
_entity_poly.pdbx_seq_one_letter_code
_entity_poly.pdbx_strand_id
1 'polypeptide(L)'
;MKFEVYCDEANPDVLTSANPRARHLMIGSLWLPEELRNEIKSRVGALLERRQAWGEIKWSKVSPNRRDFYVELIDLFFAYGDNLRFRCIAVDRTQLNLALHDNDGELGFYKFYYQLLHHWILDFNAHRIFCDVKSNRDPKRLSSRQFVHSASIGSRRRTLEHPTAALFEGWDKTSRQYDATRRLAVVYEDFVVVVAMGLKQDGSLKANFVTCYQADNSIAKIRSSPVWSRAACLRLLAGSP
;
A
#
# COMPACT_ATOMS: atom_id res chain seq x y z
N MET A 1 -2.26 12.89 -13.44
CA MET A 1 -2.06 11.79 -14.41
C MET A 1 -2.58 10.49 -13.83
N LYS A 2 -2.77 9.46 -14.66
CA LYS A 2 -3.14 8.11 -14.22
C LYS A 2 -1.93 7.20 -14.29
N PHE A 3 -1.61 6.54 -13.18
CA PHE A 3 -0.54 5.56 -13.08
C PHE A 3 -1.12 4.18 -12.82
N GLU A 4 -0.33 3.18 -13.17
CA GLU A 4 -0.60 1.80 -12.87
C GLU A 4 0.59 1.21 -12.13
N VAL A 5 0.27 0.42 -11.11
CA VAL A 5 1.25 -0.15 -10.21
C VAL A 5 1.02 -1.64 -10.13
N TYR A 6 1.97 -2.43 -10.58
CA TYR A 6 1.91 -3.88 -10.58
C TYR A 6 2.80 -4.39 -9.47
N CYS A 7 2.22 -5.04 -8.47
CA CYS A 7 2.91 -5.50 -7.28
C CYS A 7 3.00 -7.03 -7.27
N ASP A 8 4.10 -7.53 -6.72
CA ASP A 8 4.38 -8.95 -6.58
C ASP A 8 5.21 -9.20 -5.32
N GLU A 9 5.11 -10.41 -4.76
CA GLU A 9 5.75 -10.78 -3.50
C GLU A 9 6.56 -12.07 -3.60
N ALA A 10 7.73 -12.07 -2.97
CA ALA A 10 8.52 -13.28 -2.76
C ALA A 10 8.56 -13.65 -1.28
N ASN A 11 8.26 -14.92 -1.00
CA ASN A 11 8.22 -15.51 0.36
C ASN A 11 7.26 -14.79 1.33
N PRO A 12 5.98 -14.57 0.98
CA PRO A 12 4.99 -13.97 1.89
C PRO A 12 4.78 -14.79 3.17
N ASP A 13 5.12 -16.07 3.17
CA ASP A 13 5.05 -16.98 4.31
C ASP A 13 6.05 -16.65 5.42
N VAL A 14 7.07 -15.82 5.15
CA VAL A 14 8.09 -15.39 6.14
C VAL A 14 7.47 -14.75 7.40
N LEU A 15 6.31 -14.11 7.25
CA LEU A 15 5.60 -13.46 8.36
C LEU A 15 4.54 -14.34 9.02
N THR A 16 4.07 -15.40 8.35
CA THR A 16 2.91 -16.18 8.80
C THR A 16 3.24 -17.63 9.17
N SER A 17 4.34 -18.17 8.66
CA SER A 17 4.79 -19.53 8.94
C SER A 17 5.60 -19.61 10.24
N ALA A 18 5.43 -20.71 10.98
CA ALA A 18 6.27 -21.04 12.12
C ALA A 18 7.71 -21.40 11.70
N ASN A 19 7.87 -21.97 10.51
CA ASN A 19 9.15 -22.42 9.95
C ASN A 19 9.29 -21.94 8.49
N PRO A 20 9.55 -20.63 8.27
CA PRO A 20 9.69 -20.11 6.91
C PRO A 20 10.99 -20.59 6.27
N ARG A 21 10.95 -20.89 4.98
CA ARG A 21 12.13 -21.36 4.22
C ARG A 21 13.11 -20.22 3.89
N ALA A 22 12.62 -18.99 3.88
CA ALA A 22 13.41 -17.81 3.54
C ALA A 22 13.58 -16.89 4.75
N ARG A 23 14.64 -16.08 4.72
CA ARG A 23 14.89 -15.04 5.73
C ARG A 23 14.16 -13.73 5.42
N HIS A 24 14.01 -13.42 4.14
CA HIS A 24 13.47 -12.14 3.68
C HIS A 24 12.14 -12.32 2.99
N LEU A 25 11.15 -11.52 3.40
CA LEU A 25 9.99 -11.20 2.59
C LEU A 25 10.39 -10.08 1.63
N MET A 26 10.15 -10.25 0.34
CA MET A 26 10.31 -9.17 -0.64
C MET A 26 8.95 -8.75 -1.17
N ILE A 27 8.71 -7.45 -1.25
CA ILE A 27 7.50 -6.88 -1.87
C ILE A 27 7.97 -5.88 -2.93
N GLY A 28 7.68 -6.18 -4.19
CA GLY A 28 8.04 -5.39 -5.36
C GLY A 28 6.85 -4.64 -5.93
N SER A 29 7.12 -3.53 -6.63
CA SER A 29 6.12 -2.76 -7.37
C SER A 29 6.74 -2.13 -8.62
N LEU A 30 6.04 -2.25 -9.75
CA LEU A 30 6.39 -1.65 -11.04
C LEU A 30 5.38 -0.56 -11.39
N TRP A 31 5.84 0.65 -11.67
CA TRP A 31 5.02 1.85 -11.85
C TRP A 31 5.16 2.39 -13.26
N LEU A 32 4.04 2.69 -13.92
CA LEU A 32 4.01 3.35 -15.23
C LEU A 32 2.78 4.24 -15.43
N PRO A 33 2.84 5.29 -16.27
CA PRO A 33 1.64 5.98 -16.76
C PRO A 33 0.72 5.02 -17.52
N GLU A 34 -0.59 5.13 -17.29
CA GLU A 34 -1.62 4.29 -17.96
C GLU A 34 -1.52 4.38 -19.50
N GLU A 35 -1.22 5.58 -20.02
CA GLU A 35 -1.10 5.84 -21.46
C GLU A 35 0.05 5.08 -22.14
N LEU A 36 1.13 4.78 -21.40
CA LEU A 36 2.28 4.05 -21.93
C LEU A 36 2.13 2.53 -21.84
N ARG A 37 1.11 2.02 -21.16
CA ARG A 37 0.88 0.58 -20.98
C ARG A 37 0.96 -0.18 -22.29
N ASN A 38 0.18 0.25 -23.29
CA ASN A 38 0.04 -0.49 -24.54
C ASN A 38 1.32 -0.44 -25.37
N GLU A 39 2.03 0.69 -25.35
CA GLU A 39 3.34 0.83 -25.99
C GLU A 39 4.37 -0.11 -25.34
N ILE A 40 4.51 -0.04 -24.01
CA ILE A 40 5.44 -0.88 -23.26
C ILE A 40 5.16 -2.36 -23.54
N LYS A 41 3.88 -2.76 -23.47
CA LYS A 41 3.46 -4.14 -23.76
C LYS A 41 3.81 -4.56 -25.18
N SER A 42 3.61 -3.68 -26.17
CA SER A 42 3.96 -3.93 -27.57
C SER A 42 5.47 -4.08 -27.76
N ARG A 43 6.29 -3.22 -27.16
CA ARG A 43 7.75 -3.31 -27.24
C ARG A 43 8.31 -4.57 -26.59
N VAL A 44 7.77 -4.96 -25.43
CA VAL A 44 8.11 -6.23 -24.78
C VAL A 44 7.68 -7.41 -25.65
N GLY A 45 6.48 -7.37 -26.25
CA GLY A 45 6.00 -8.38 -27.18
C GLY A 45 6.92 -8.55 -28.40
N ALA A 46 7.29 -7.46 -29.05
CA ALA A 46 8.22 -7.46 -30.18
C ALA A 46 9.61 -8.00 -29.81
N LEU A 47 10.08 -7.71 -28.58
CA LEU A 47 11.33 -8.26 -28.06
C LEU A 47 11.22 -9.79 -27.84
N LEU A 48 10.10 -10.26 -27.27
CA LEU A 48 9.84 -11.69 -27.08
C LEU A 48 9.82 -12.42 -28.41
N GLU A 49 9.14 -11.89 -29.42
CA GLU A 49 9.08 -12.47 -30.76
C GLU A 49 10.46 -12.49 -31.44
N ARG A 50 11.17 -11.35 -31.46
CA ARG A 50 12.50 -11.23 -32.08
C ARG A 50 13.52 -12.19 -31.48
N ARG A 51 13.45 -12.41 -30.16
CA ARG A 51 14.38 -13.30 -29.43
C ARG A 51 13.81 -14.71 -29.20
N GLN A 52 12.68 -15.04 -29.82
CA GLN A 52 12.00 -16.33 -29.72
C GLN A 52 11.80 -16.77 -28.26
N ALA A 53 11.51 -15.81 -27.39
CA ALA A 53 11.27 -15.97 -25.96
C ALA A 53 9.79 -16.24 -25.72
N TRP A 54 9.36 -17.44 -26.11
CA TRP A 54 7.98 -17.89 -25.91
C TRP A 54 7.73 -18.25 -24.44
N GLY A 55 6.54 -17.88 -23.95
CA GLY A 55 6.08 -18.20 -22.60
C GLY A 55 6.38 -17.12 -21.56
N GLU A 56 6.18 -17.49 -20.30
CA GLU A 56 6.39 -16.62 -19.15
C GLU A 56 7.89 -16.32 -18.95
N ILE A 57 8.22 -15.03 -18.73
CA ILE A 57 9.58 -14.58 -18.46
C ILE A 57 9.98 -15.00 -17.03
N LYS A 58 10.96 -15.89 -16.89
CA LYS A 58 11.45 -16.39 -15.59
C LYS A 58 12.93 -16.10 -15.37
N TRP A 59 13.23 -15.29 -14.36
CA TRP A 59 14.61 -14.89 -14.03
C TRP A 59 15.36 -15.88 -13.11
N SER A 60 14.74 -16.97 -12.67
CA SER A 60 15.35 -17.90 -11.70
C SER A 60 16.60 -18.62 -12.24
N LYS A 61 16.62 -18.94 -13.53
CA LYS A 61 17.78 -19.48 -14.24
C LYS A 61 17.84 -18.90 -15.65
N VAL A 62 18.84 -18.08 -15.91
CA VAL A 62 19.09 -17.53 -17.25
C VAL A 62 20.01 -18.47 -18.01
N SER A 63 19.48 -19.12 -19.06
CA SER A 63 20.31 -19.91 -19.96
C SER A 63 21.16 -19.00 -20.87
N PRO A 64 22.32 -19.47 -21.36
CA PRO A 64 23.17 -18.68 -22.26
C PRO A 64 22.41 -18.11 -23.47
N ASN A 65 21.53 -18.92 -24.07
CA ASN A 65 20.73 -18.53 -25.25
C ASN A 65 19.64 -17.48 -24.93
N ARG A 66 19.39 -17.17 -23.65
CA ARG A 66 18.45 -16.14 -23.20
C ARG A 66 19.14 -14.86 -22.72
N ARG A 67 20.48 -14.83 -22.68
CA ARG A 67 21.24 -13.69 -22.16
C ARG A 67 20.90 -12.40 -22.88
N ASP A 68 20.97 -12.39 -24.20
CA ASP A 68 20.75 -11.17 -25.00
C ASP A 68 19.33 -10.63 -24.85
N PHE A 69 18.34 -11.53 -24.78
CA PHE A 69 16.96 -11.15 -24.48
C PHE A 69 16.84 -10.38 -23.16
N TYR A 70 17.50 -10.88 -22.12
CA TYR A 70 17.44 -10.25 -20.80
C TYR A 70 18.20 -8.93 -20.73
N VAL A 71 19.34 -8.83 -21.42
CA VAL A 71 20.07 -7.55 -21.55
C VAL A 71 19.18 -6.52 -22.23
N GLU A 72 18.58 -6.84 -23.37
CA GLU A 72 17.70 -5.91 -24.07
C GLU A 72 16.40 -5.59 -23.31
N LEU A 73 15.89 -6.53 -22.51
CA LEU A 73 14.72 -6.27 -21.66
C LEU A 73 15.08 -5.26 -20.56
N ILE A 74 16.28 -5.38 -19.98
CA ILE A 74 16.81 -4.41 -19.02
C ILE A 74 17.03 -3.05 -19.71
N ASP A 75 17.65 -3.03 -20.88
CA ASP A 75 17.89 -1.79 -21.64
C ASP A 75 16.57 -1.10 -21.99
N LEU A 76 15.55 -1.87 -22.41
CA LEU A 76 14.21 -1.37 -22.65
C LEU A 76 13.60 -0.76 -21.39
N PHE A 77 13.76 -1.41 -20.23
CA PHE A 77 13.28 -0.86 -18.96
C PHE A 77 13.92 0.52 -18.68
N PHE A 78 15.25 0.62 -18.78
CA PHE A 78 15.96 1.87 -18.52
C PHE A 78 15.68 2.96 -19.57
N ALA A 79 15.39 2.58 -20.82
CA ALA A 79 15.05 3.53 -21.89
C ALA A 79 13.79 4.36 -21.60
N TYR A 80 12.88 3.88 -20.74
CA TYR A 80 11.70 4.63 -20.33
C TYR A 80 11.97 5.63 -19.19
N GLY A 81 13.15 5.62 -18.55
CA GLY A 81 13.49 6.52 -17.46
C GLY A 81 12.41 6.56 -16.36
N ASP A 82 11.96 7.75 -15.98
CA ASP A 82 10.96 7.93 -14.92
C ASP A 82 9.54 7.44 -15.29
N ASN A 83 9.31 7.07 -16.56
CA ASN A 83 8.04 6.51 -16.99
C ASN A 83 7.88 5.02 -16.67
N LEU A 84 8.96 4.31 -16.33
CA LEU A 84 8.89 2.92 -15.90
C LEU A 84 9.82 2.72 -14.69
N ARG A 85 9.21 2.63 -13.50
CA ARG A 85 9.96 2.66 -12.24
C ARG A 85 9.71 1.40 -11.45
N PHE A 86 10.76 0.86 -10.85
CA PHE A 86 10.67 -0.32 -10.00
C PHE A 86 11.11 0.01 -8.57
N ARG A 87 10.33 -0.46 -7.60
CA ARG A 87 10.68 -0.39 -6.18
C ARG A 87 10.48 -1.76 -5.55
N CYS A 88 11.41 -2.14 -4.69
CA CYS A 88 11.28 -3.31 -3.84
C CYS A 88 11.69 -2.98 -2.40
N ILE A 89 11.02 -3.59 -1.43
CA ILE A 89 11.45 -3.63 -0.03
C ILE A 89 11.79 -5.07 0.35
N ALA A 90 12.83 -5.24 1.17
CA ALA A 90 13.20 -6.52 1.77
C ALA A 90 13.02 -6.41 3.29
N VAL A 91 12.14 -7.26 3.84
CA VAL A 91 11.85 -7.33 5.27
C VAL A 91 12.60 -8.52 5.84
N ASP A 92 13.60 -8.23 6.68
CA ASP A 92 14.37 -9.25 7.40
C ASP A 92 13.60 -9.74 8.64
N ARG A 93 13.22 -11.02 8.66
CA ARG A 93 12.48 -11.59 9.78
C ARG A 93 13.25 -11.55 11.10
N THR A 94 14.58 -11.54 11.08
CA THR A 94 15.37 -11.53 12.31
C THR A 94 15.36 -10.17 12.99
N GLN A 95 14.94 -9.13 12.28
CA GLN A 95 14.80 -7.76 12.77
C GLN A 95 13.33 -7.38 13.01
N LEU A 96 12.40 -8.30 12.74
CA LEU A 96 10.98 -8.05 12.86
C LEU A 96 10.53 -8.12 14.32
N ASN A 97 10.00 -7.02 14.83
CA ASN A 97 9.31 -7.00 16.11
C ASN A 97 7.80 -7.13 15.91
N LEU A 98 7.27 -8.36 15.99
CA LEU A 98 5.84 -8.66 15.81
C LEU A 98 4.92 -7.98 16.84
N ALA A 99 5.43 -7.54 17.99
CA ALA A 99 4.64 -6.78 18.95
C ALA A 99 4.18 -5.42 18.38
N LEU A 100 4.92 -4.85 17.43
CA LEU A 100 4.53 -3.64 16.69
C LEU A 100 3.42 -3.91 15.64
N HIS A 101 3.07 -5.18 15.45
CA HIS A 101 2.11 -5.68 14.48
C HIS A 101 0.98 -6.47 15.17
N ASP A 102 0.69 -6.17 16.43
CA ASP A 102 -0.33 -6.85 17.24
C ASP A 102 -0.15 -8.38 17.29
N ASN A 103 1.10 -8.84 17.18
CA ASN A 103 1.46 -10.24 17.04
C ASN A 103 0.76 -10.96 15.87
N ASP A 104 0.41 -10.20 14.83
CA ASP A 104 -0.26 -10.68 13.62
C ASP A 104 0.61 -10.46 12.38
N GLY A 105 1.15 -11.55 11.86
CA GLY A 105 2.03 -11.54 10.68
C GLY A 105 1.35 -11.06 9.40
N GLU A 106 0.04 -11.28 9.26
CA GLU A 106 -0.72 -10.82 8.10
C GLU A 106 -1.00 -9.31 8.21
N LEU A 107 -1.23 -8.77 9.41
CA LEU A 107 -1.23 -7.33 9.63
C LEU A 107 0.16 -6.72 9.34
N GLY A 108 1.23 -7.40 9.77
CA GLY A 108 2.61 -7.02 9.44
C GLY A 108 2.83 -6.92 7.94
N PHE A 109 2.40 -7.92 7.18
CA PHE A 109 2.48 -7.94 5.71
C PHE A 109 1.84 -6.70 5.08
N TYR A 110 0.62 -6.34 5.48
CA TYR A 110 -0.05 -5.15 4.95
C TYR A 110 0.61 -3.84 5.37
N LYS A 111 1.16 -3.76 6.59
CA LYS A 111 1.94 -2.59 7.01
C LYS A 111 3.18 -2.41 6.13
N PHE A 112 3.86 -3.48 5.74
CA PHE A 112 5.00 -3.40 4.81
C PHE A 112 4.57 -3.03 3.39
N TYR A 113 3.46 -3.57 2.91
CA TYR A 113 2.86 -3.18 1.64
C TYR A 113 2.54 -1.68 1.58
N TYR A 114 1.96 -1.17 2.67
CA TYR A 114 1.72 0.26 2.82
C TYR A 114 3.01 1.06 2.73
N GLN A 115 4.10 0.62 3.39
CA GLN A 115 5.40 1.29 3.28
C GLN A 115 5.97 1.26 1.86
N LEU A 116 5.80 0.18 1.11
CA LEU A 116 6.22 0.10 -0.28
C LEU A 116 5.51 1.14 -1.15
N LEU A 117 4.19 1.30 -0.98
CA LEU A 117 3.39 2.18 -1.83
C LEU A 117 3.46 3.65 -1.39
N HIS A 118 3.31 3.91 -0.09
CA HIS A 118 3.05 5.25 0.45
C HIS A 118 4.10 6.30 0.07
N HIS A 119 5.39 5.92 0.03
CA HIS A 119 6.45 6.90 -0.29
C HIS A 119 6.59 7.17 -1.79
N TRP A 120 5.91 6.42 -2.66
CA TRP A 120 6.01 6.54 -4.13
C TRP A 120 4.71 7.00 -4.79
N ILE A 121 3.61 7.01 -4.05
CA ILE A 121 2.38 7.68 -4.46
C ILE A 121 2.67 9.17 -4.60
N LEU A 122 2.48 9.69 -5.82
CA LEU A 122 2.62 11.12 -6.12
C LEU A 122 1.27 11.81 -5.94
N ASP A 123 1.25 12.91 -5.21
CA ASP A 123 0.04 13.70 -5.00
C ASP A 123 -0.59 14.17 -6.31
N PHE A 124 -1.92 14.37 -6.32
CA PHE A 124 -2.70 14.83 -7.48
C PHE A 124 -2.65 13.89 -8.69
N ASN A 125 -2.40 12.60 -8.43
CA ASN A 125 -2.45 11.54 -9.42
C ASN A 125 -3.41 10.42 -8.98
N ALA A 126 -4.00 9.77 -9.97
CA ALA A 126 -4.76 8.55 -9.77
C ALA A 126 -3.83 7.36 -10.01
N HIS A 127 -3.86 6.35 -9.15
CA HIS A 127 -3.06 5.14 -9.32
C HIS A 127 -3.97 3.92 -9.26
N ARG A 128 -3.78 3.01 -10.20
CA ARG A 128 -4.45 1.72 -10.24
C ARG A 128 -3.45 0.66 -9.81
N ILE A 129 -3.62 0.14 -8.62
CA ILE A 129 -2.69 -0.83 -8.02
C ILE A 129 -3.26 -2.23 -8.20
N PHE A 130 -2.43 -3.10 -8.77
CA PHE A 130 -2.69 -4.50 -9.02
C PHE A 130 -1.79 -5.30 -8.09
N CYS A 131 -2.40 -6.10 -7.22
CA CYS A 131 -1.68 -7.03 -6.33
C CYS A 131 -2.04 -8.46 -6.72
N ASP A 132 -1.17 -9.42 -6.37
CA ASP A 132 -1.46 -10.83 -6.59
C ASP A 132 -2.65 -11.30 -5.71
N VAL A 133 -3.35 -12.33 -6.17
CA VAL A 133 -4.51 -12.88 -5.46
C VAL A 133 -4.03 -13.64 -4.22
N LYS A 134 -4.10 -12.97 -3.07
CA LYS A 134 -3.78 -13.57 -1.77
C LYS A 134 -5.03 -14.11 -1.07
N SER A 135 -4.93 -15.34 -0.57
CA SER A 135 -5.94 -15.91 0.35
C SER A 135 -5.66 -15.40 1.76
N ASN A 136 -6.59 -14.60 2.30
CA ASN A 136 -6.42 -13.99 3.63
C ASN A 136 -7.03 -14.87 4.71
N ARG A 137 -6.35 -14.94 5.87
CA ARG A 137 -6.88 -15.65 7.05
C ARG A 137 -8.11 -14.93 7.59
N ASP A 138 -8.10 -13.60 7.59
CA ASP A 138 -9.27 -12.79 7.89
C ASP A 138 -9.91 -12.31 6.57
N PRO A 139 -11.10 -12.82 6.20
CA PRO A 139 -11.80 -12.42 4.99
C PRO A 139 -12.12 -10.91 4.93
N LYS A 140 -12.09 -10.22 6.08
CA LYS A 140 -12.39 -8.79 6.19
C LYS A 140 -11.18 -7.88 5.95
N ARG A 141 -9.97 -8.44 5.77
CA ARG A 141 -8.76 -7.62 5.59
C ARG A 141 -8.58 -7.11 4.17
N LEU A 142 -8.85 -7.96 3.19
CA LEU A 142 -9.04 -7.61 1.78
C LEU A 142 -9.97 -8.65 1.16
N SER A 143 -11.02 -8.23 0.47
CA SER A 143 -11.83 -9.17 -0.30
C SER A 143 -11.04 -9.58 -1.56
N SER A 144 -11.12 -10.86 -1.92
CA SER A 144 -10.17 -11.61 -2.75
C SER A 144 -10.10 -11.24 -4.24
N ARG A 145 -10.57 -10.05 -4.63
CA ARG A 145 -10.60 -9.59 -6.03
C ARG A 145 -10.66 -8.06 -6.12
N GLN A 146 -9.71 -7.32 -5.56
CA GLN A 146 -9.85 -5.85 -5.53
C GLN A 146 -8.63 -5.07 -6.02
N PHE A 147 -8.86 -4.43 -7.17
CA PHE A 147 -8.25 -3.18 -7.59
C PHE A 147 -8.23 -2.17 -6.45
N VAL A 148 -7.06 -1.61 -6.17
CA VAL A 148 -6.99 -0.38 -5.38
C VAL A 148 -6.83 0.78 -6.36
N HIS A 149 -7.94 1.48 -6.65
CA HIS A 149 -7.88 2.81 -7.25
C HIS A 149 -7.48 3.78 -6.14
N SER A 150 -6.18 4.03 -5.99
CA SER A 150 -5.68 5.06 -5.09
C SER A 150 -5.65 6.40 -5.82
N ALA A 151 -6.73 7.16 -5.69
CA ALA A 151 -6.61 8.60 -5.73
C ALA A 151 -5.84 9.03 -4.47
N SER A 152 -4.54 9.30 -4.66
CA SER A 152 -3.67 10.07 -3.75
C SER A 152 -3.73 9.76 -2.23
N ILE A 153 -2.98 8.75 -1.75
CA ILE A 153 -2.62 8.64 -0.32
C ILE A 153 -1.14 9.01 -0.14
N GLY A 154 -0.83 10.30 -0.31
CA GLY A 154 0.49 10.85 0.01
C GLY A 154 0.60 11.26 1.49
N SER A 155 1.78 11.01 2.07
CA SER A 155 2.34 11.52 3.33
C SER A 155 1.46 11.50 4.61
N ARG A 156 2.05 11.11 5.76
CA ARG A 156 1.48 11.27 7.12
C ARG A 156 0.87 12.66 7.41
N ARG A 157 1.22 13.68 6.63
CA ARG A 157 0.70 15.05 6.72
C ARG A 157 -0.51 15.33 5.83
N ARG A 158 -0.73 14.60 4.73
CA ARG A 158 -1.73 14.93 3.68
C ARG A 158 -2.88 13.97 3.53
N THR A 159 -2.80 12.71 3.99
CA THR A 159 -4.03 11.95 4.32
C THR A 159 -4.85 12.70 5.39
N LEU A 160 -4.20 13.61 6.14
CA LEU A 160 -4.87 14.49 7.09
C LEU A 160 -5.69 15.61 6.46
N GLU A 161 -5.35 16.02 5.24
CA GLU A 161 -5.82 17.24 4.57
C GLU A 161 -6.37 16.95 3.16
N HIS A 162 -6.60 15.68 2.82
CA HIS A 162 -7.09 15.30 1.49
C HIS A 162 -8.48 15.93 1.28
N PRO A 163 -8.66 16.79 0.26
CA PRO A 163 -9.85 17.63 0.14
C PRO A 163 -11.15 16.84 -0.06
N THR A 164 -11.06 15.56 -0.46
CA THR A 164 -12.22 14.68 -0.66
C THR A 164 -12.30 13.52 0.34
N ALA A 165 -11.39 13.42 1.31
CA ALA A 165 -11.47 12.34 2.31
C ALA A 165 -12.55 12.69 3.35
N ALA A 166 -13.50 11.78 3.56
CA ALA A 166 -14.48 11.92 4.63
C ALA A 166 -13.82 11.54 5.96
N LEU A 167 -13.78 12.47 6.90
CA LEU A 167 -13.12 12.29 8.19
C LEU A 167 -14.18 12.01 9.26
N PHE A 168 -14.03 10.91 9.98
CA PHE A 168 -14.94 10.48 11.06
C PHE A 168 -14.16 10.22 12.35
N GLU A 169 -14.83 10.37 13.48
CA GLU A 169 -14.27 10.06 14.79
C GLU A 169 -14.06 8.54 14.94
N GLY A 170 -12.94 8.15 15.53
CA GLY A 170 -12.63 6.74 15.79
C GLY A 170 -13.41 6.21 16.98
N TRP A 171 -13.97 5.01 16.84
CA TRP A 171 -14.59 4.31 17.98
C TRP A 171 -13.52 3.77 18.93
N ASP A 172 -13.58 4.17 20.20
CA ASP A 172 -12.79 3.54 21.26
C ASP A 172 -13.59 2.43 21.94
N LYS A 173 -13.08 1.20 21.83
CA LYS A 173 -13.73 0.01 22.41
C LYS A 173 -13.66 0.00 23.94
N THR A 174 -12.66 0.65 24.52
CA THR A 174 -12.44 0.64 25.97
C THR A 174 -13.44 1.56 26.67
N SER A 175 -13.55 2.81 26.21
CA SER A 175 -14.54 3.77 26.72
C SER A 175 -15.95 3.58 26.14
N ARG A 176 -16.10 2.79 25.07
CA ARG A 176 -17.35 2.57 24.32
C ARG A 176 -17.97 3.88 23.81
N GLN A 177 -17.11 4.79 23.36
CA GLN A 177 -17.51 6.10 22.85
C GLN A 177 -16.69 6.45 21.60
N TYR A 178 -17.18 7.43 20.84
CA TYR A 178 -16.40 8.05 19.78
C TYR A 178 -15.34 8.97 20.40
N ASP A 179 -14.12 8.86 19.89
CA ASP A 179 -12.95 9.56 20.40
C ASP A 179 -12.39 10.44 19.27
N ALA A 180 -12.53 11.76 19.40
CA ALA A 180 -12.02 12.69 18.40
C ALA A 180 -10.49 12.82 18.40
N THR A 181 -9.76 12.22 19.35
CA THR A 181 -8.31 12.03 19.26
C THR A 181 -7.95 10.84 18.38
N ARG A 182 -8.91 9.96 18.06
CA ARG A 182 -8.78 8.93 17.03
C ARG A 182 -9.53 9.38 15.79
N ARG A 183 -8.88 9.26 14.64
CA ARG A 183 -9.44 9.72 13.38
C ARG A 183 -9.49 8.61 12.36
N LEU A 184 -10.68 8.39 11.84
CA LEU A 184 -10.95 7.57 10.66
C LEU A 184 -10.95 8.51 9.45
N ALA A 185 -10.08 8.24 8.48
CA ALA A 185 -10.12 8.87 7.18
C ALA A 185 -10.63 7.84 6.18
N VAL A 186 -11.84 8.04 5.68
CA VAL A 186 -12.37 7.32 4.52
C VAL A 186 -11.89 8.05 3.29
N VAL A 187 -10.91 7.47 2.59
CA VAL A 187 -10.18 8.19 1.55
C VAL A 187 -10.80 7.95 0.17
N TYR A 188 -11.32 6.74 -0.08
CA TYR A 188 -11.91 6.36 -1.36
C TYR A 188 -12.82 5.14 -1.23
N GLU A 189 -14.05 5.20 -1.76
CA GLU A 189 -15.12 4.19 -1.60
C GLU A 189 -15.21 3.72 -0.13
N ASP A 190 -14.66 2.54 0.16
CA ASP A 190 -14.71 1.93 1.48
C ASP A 190 -13.32 1.79 2.11
N PHE A 191 -12.27 2.37 1.54
CA PHE A 191 -10.93 2.30 2.10
C PHE A 191 -10.77 3.25 3.30
N VAL A 192 -10.58 2.67 4.47
CA VAL A 192 -10.50 3.34 5.77
C VAL A 192 -9.07 3.32 6.26
N VAL A 193 -8.54 4.50 6.55
CA VAL A 193 -7.27 4.69 7.25
C VAL A 193 -7.56 5.20 8.66
N VAL A 194 -7.07 4.50 9.67
CA VAL A 194 -7.20 4.87 11.07
C VAL A 194 -5.88 5.45 11.56
N VAL A 195 -5.95 6.67 12.10
CA VAL A 195 -4.80 7.34 12.71
C VAL A 195 -5.16 7.83 14.11
N ALA A 196 -4.24 7.70 15.04
CA ALA A 196 -4.33 8.30 16.37
C ALA A 196 -3.62 9.65 16.35
N MET A 197 -4.32 10.70 16.78
CA MET A 197 -3.82 12.07 16.82
C MET A 197 -3.13 12.34 18.16
N GLY A 198 -2.11 13.18 18.14
CA GLY A 198 -1.40 13.67 19.32
C GLY A 198 -0.80 15.05 19.05
N LEU A 199 -0.24 15.67 20.08
CA LEU A 199 0.47 16.94 19.97
C LEU A 199 1.98 16.73 20.04
N LYS A 200 2.71 17.52 19.24
CA LYS A 200 4.14 17.71 19.42
C LYS A 200 4.40 18.83 20.44
N GLN A 201 5.64 18.94 20.89
CA GLN A 201 6.09 20.00 21.81
C GLN A 201 5.88 21.41 21.23
N ASP A 202 5.88 21.56 19.91
CA ASP A 202 5.64 22.82 19.20
C ASP A 202 4.14 23.16 19.01
N GLY A 203 3.23 22.36 19.59
CA GLY A 203 1.79 22.52 19.45
C GLY A 203 1.21 22.04 18.10
N SER A 204 2.03 21.52 17.19
CA SER A 204 1.55 20.95 15.94
C SER A 204 0.97 19.54 16.13
N LEU A 205 -0.04 19.19 15.34
CA LEU A 205 -0.62 17.84 15.35
C LEU A 205 0.35 16.81 14.78
N LYS A 206 0.49 15.69 15.48
CA LYS A 206 1.14 14.45 15.04
C LYS A 206 0.05 13.40 14.83
N ALA A 207 0.16 12.64 13.76
CA ALA A 207 -0.68 11.47 13.53
C ALA A 207 0.17 10.19 13.55
N ASN A 208 -0.26 9.20 14.31
CA ASN A 208 0.30 7.87 14.35
C ASN A 208 -0.62 6.93 13.58
N PHE A 209 -0.08 6.23 12.59
CA PHE A 209 -0.85 5.24 11.85
C PHE A 209 -1.22 4.08 12.77
N VAL A 210 -2.52 3.75 12.82
CA VAL A 210 -3.04 2.63 13.62
C VAL A 210 -3.25 1.43 12.69
N THR A 211 -4.12 1.57 11.70
CA THR A 211 -4.43 0.52 10.72
C THR A 211 -5.03 1.11 9.44
N CYS A 212 -5.05 0.35 8.36
CA CYS A 212 -5.88 0.65 7.20
C CYS A 212 -6.50 -0.63 6.66
N TYR A 213 -7.73 -0.55 6.18
CA TYR A 213 -8.48 -1.68 5.65
C TYR A 213 -9.57 -1.19 4.71
N GLN A 214 -10.03 -2.07 3.82
CA GLN A 214 -11.24 -1.83 3.04
C GLN A 214 -12.47 -2.29 3.85
N ALA A 215 -13.44 -1.42 4.01
CA ALA A 215 -14.55 -1.57 4.93
C ALA A 215 -15.79 -2.11 4.23
N ASP A 216 -15.84 -3.39 3.87
CA ASP A 216 -16.99 -3.92 3.11
C ASP A 216 -18.32 -3.81 3.90
N ASN A 217 -18.44 -4.52 5.03
CA ASN A 217 -19.68 -4.54 5.82
C ASN A 217 -19.73 -3.44 6.91
N SER A 218 -18.60 -2.79 7.16
CA SER A 218 -18.47 -1.78 8.21
C SER A 218 -18.59 -0.35 7.68
N ILE A 219 -18.52 -0.12 6.37
CA ILE A 219 -18.54 1.26 5.86
C ILE A 219 -19.81 2.01 6.24
N ALA A 220 -20.99 1.35 6.21
CA ALA A 220 -22.23 2.00 6.59
C ALA A 220 -22.19 2.52 8.04
N LYS A 221 -21.60 1.74 8.95
CA LYS A 221 -21.41 2.15 10.37
C LYS A 221 -20.36 3.25 10.52
N ILE A 222 -19.33 3.24 9.68
CA ILE A 222 -18.29 4.27 9.70
C ILE A 222 -18.83 5.59 9.15
N ARG A 223 -19.61 5.54 8.07
CA ARG A 223 -20.27 6.72 7.48
C ARG A 223 -21.36 7.31 8.38
N SER A 224 -21.93 6.52 9.30
CA SER A 224 -22.84 7.01 10.33
C SER A 224 -22.14 7.52 11.59
N SER A 225 -20.81 7.47 11.65
CA SER A 225 -20.05 7.96 12.80
C SER A 225 -19.99 9.50 12.79
N PRO A 226 -19.75 10.15 13.95
CA PRO A 226 -19.58 11.60 14.01
C PRO A 226 -18.46 12.06 13.07
N VAL A 227 -18.67 13.20 12.40
CA VAL A 227 -17.65 13.81 11.55
C VAL A 227 -16.53 14.35 12.42
N TRP A 228 -15.30 14.01 12.07
CA TRP A 228 -14.14 14.46 12.83
C TRP A 228 -13.82 15.93 12.56
N SER A 229 -13.62 16.68 13.63
CA SER A 229 -13.22 18.09 13.57
C SER A 229 -11.82 18.32 14.13
N ARG A 230 -10.98 19.00 13.35
CA ARG A 230 -9.63 19.42 13.79
C ARG A 230 -9.68 20.28 15.06
N ALA A 231 -10.67 21.16 15.17
CA ALA A 231 -10.82 22.04 16.33
C ALA A 231 -11.23 21.27 17.60
N ALA A 232 -12.11 20.26 17.47
CA ALA A 232 -12.49 19.39 18.58
C ALA A 232 -11.31 18.52 19.05
N CYS A 233 -10.58 17.92 18.10
CA CYS A 233 -9.37 17.15 18.39
C CYS A 233 -8.31 17.97 19.13
N LEU A 234 -8.05 19.21 18.69
CA LEU A 234 -7.09 20.10 19.35
C LEU A 234 -7.51 20.47 20.77
N ARG A 235 -8.80 20.76 21.02
CA ARG A 235 -9.31 21.07 22.38
C ARG A 235 -9.08 19.91 23.35
N LEU A 236 -9.45 18.69 22.93
CA LEU A 236 -9.27 17.49 23.74
C LEU A 236 -7.79 17.18 24.01
N LEU A 237 -6.92 17.32 23.01
CA LEU A 237 -5.49 17.05 23.17
C LEU A 237 -4.75 18.12 24.00
N ALA A 238 -5.21 19.38 23.95
CA ALA A 238 -4.67 20.48 24.73
C ALA A 238 -5.24 20.56 26.16
N GLY A 239 -6.18 19.67 26.52
CA GLY A 239 -6.79 19.64 27.86
C GLY A 239 -7.70 20.82 28.17
N SER A 240 -8.25 21.50 27.16
CA SER A 240 -9.19 22.62 27.35
C SER A 240 -10.63 22.14 27.09
N PRO A 241 -11.56 22.28 28.05
CA PRO A 241 -12.96 21.85 27.91
C PRO A 241 -13.69 22.55 26.75
#